data_AF-A0A841GG75-F1
#
_entry.id   AF-A0A841GG75-F1
#
_cell.length_a   1.000
_cell.length_b   1.000
_cell.length_c   1.000
_cell.angle_alpha   90.00
_cell.angle_beta   90.00
_cell.angle_gamma   90.00
#
_symmetry.space_group_name_H-M   'P 1'
#
loop_
_entity.id
_entity.type
_entity.pdbx_description
1 polymer ?
#
loop_
_entity_poly.entity_id
_entity_poly.type
_entity_poly.pdbx_seq_one_letter_code
_entity_poly.pdbx_strand_id
1 'polypeptide(L)'
;MKFFYNLKKADFGEYVVIEITDDKNIGIGAIIPERSKGENYKTIMGAIEEYRYIVEKANIEDAFEIPYKLEKYFPNHPKVIFAIDAAFKELYSKTYNIPLVKLIGQENIQECKEPLEQEKVFPEEYGFIDIVKVLPKVYLEDSTFVLTKYPEGEMFEVLKALSTNYKYVEVLSYKDRFVNII
;
A
#
# COMPACT_ATOMS: atom_id res chain seq x y z
N MET A 1 -6.01 1.30 18.37
CA MET A 1 -4.90 0.43 17.90
C MET A 1 -3.57 0.94 18.45
N LYS A 2 -2.50 0.12 18.47
CA LYS A 2 -1.13 0.65 18.63
C LYS A 2 -0.53 0.92 17.25
N PHE A 3 0.23 2.01 17.14
CA PHE A 3 0.77 2.50 15.89
C PHE A 3 2.27 2.80 15.98
N PHE A 4 3.06 2.04 15.23
CA PHE A 4 4.51 2.18 15.18
C PHE A 4 4.94 2.52 13.76
N TYR A 5 6.04 3.25 13.64
CA TYR A 5 6.78 3.32 12.40
C TYR A 5 8.28 3.28 12.67
N ASN A 6 9.02 2.75 11.71
CA ASN A 6 10.46 2.58 11.77
C ASN A 6 11.09 3.11 10.48
N LEU A 7 12.11 3.96 10.63
CA LEU A 7 12.98 4.34 9.52
C LEU A 7 13.99 3.22 9.29
N LYS A 8 13.85 2.52 8.17
CA LYS A 8 14.73 1.44 7.74
C LYS A 8 15.71 1.96 6.69
N LYS A 9 16.88 1.31 6.61
CA LYS A 9 17.92 1.61 5.62
C LYS A 9 18.09 0.43 4.68
N ALA A 10 18.14 0.73 3.40
CA ALA A 10 18.51 -0.19 2.34
C ALA A 10 19.54 0.49 1.43
N ASP A 11 20.00 -0.22 0.41
CA ASP A 11 21.02 0.27 -0.52
C ASP A 11 20.57 1.43 -1.41
N PHE A 12 19.26 1.66 -1.56
CA PHE A 12 18.66 2.81 -2.23
C PHE A 12 18.41 4.02 -1.32
N GLY A 13 18.68 3.89 -0.02
CA GLY A 13 18.43 4.92 0.99
C GLY A 13 17.43 4.47 2.04
N GLU A 14 16.74 5.46 2.64
CA GLU A 14 15.80 5.23 3.71
C GLU A 14 14.36 5.00 3.21
N TYR A 15 13.65 4.10 3.87
CA TYR A 15 12.22 3.89 3.70
C TYR A 15 11.54 3.72 5.06
N VAL A 16 10.22 3.90 5.09
CA VAL A 16 9.45 3.85 6.34
C VAL A 16 8.60 2.60 6.35
N VAL A 17 8.68 1.83 7.43
CA VAL A 17 7.78 0.71 7.72
C VAL A 17 6.81 1.14 8.80
N ILE A 18 5.53 0.83 8.61
CA ILE A 18 4.43 1.09 9.53
C ILE A 18 3.93 -0.25 10.06
N GLU A 19 3.62 -0.29 11.36
CA GLU A 19 3.01 -1.45 12.02
C GLU A 19 1.77 -1.00 12.80
N ILE A 20 0.66 -1.70 12.60
CA ILE A 20 -0.59 -1.52 13.33
C ILE A 20 -0.95 -2.83 14.01
N THR A 21 -1.25 -2.79 15.30
CA THR A 21 -1.52 -4.00 16.08
C THR A 21 -2.70 -3.85 17.04
N ASP A 22 -3.44 -4.96 17.19
CA ASP A 22 -4.49 -5.20 18.18
C ASP A 22 -3.99 -6.02 19.39
N ASP A 23 -2.67 -6.04 19.61
CA ASP A 23 -1.92 -6.86 20.58
C ASP A 23 -1.80 -8.36 20.26
N LYS A 24 -2.60 -8.89 19.32
CA LYS A 24 -2.54 -10.30 18.93
C LYS A 24 -1.96 -10.48 17.53
N ASN A 25 -2.34 -9.60 16.62
CA ASN A 25 -1.97 -9.60 15.23
C ASN A 25 -1.29 -8.28 14.87
N ILE A 26 -0.52 -8.30 13.79
CA ILE A 26 0.18 -7.13 13.26
C ILE A 26 -0.13 -7.04 11.76
N GLY A 27 -0.53 -5.85 11.32
CA GLY A 27 -0.55 -5.48 9.91
C GLY A 27 0.59 -4.52 9.60
N ILE A 28 1.14 -4.64 8.39
CA ILE A 28 2.37 -3.97 7.96
C ILE A 28 2.09 -3.10 6.73
N GLY A 29 2.58 -1.86 6.77
CA GLY A 29 2.64 -0.94 5.66
C GLY A 29 4.09 -0.54 5.37
N ALA A 30 4.41 -0.16 4.13
CA ALA A 30 5.73 0.36 3.81
C ALA A 30 5.69 1.47 2.75
N ILE A 31 6.56 2.46 2.91
CA ILE A 31 6.58 3.67 2.10
C ILE A 31 8.02 3.91 1.64
N ILE A 32 8.19 3.93 0.32
CA ILE A 32 9.45 4.35 -0.29
C ILE A 32 9.31 5.80 -0.76
N PRO A 33 10.16 6.74 -0.27
CA PRO A 33 10.17 8.10 -0.75
C PRO A 33 10.64 8.20 -2.21
N GLU A 34 9.85 8.83 -3.06
CA GLU A 34 10.22 9.22 -4.42
C GLU A 34 10.93 10.57 -4.43
N ARG A 35 12.27 10.56 -4.27
CA ARG A 35 13.08 11.79 -4.24
C ARG A 35 12.94 12.63 -5.50
N SER A 36 12.70 12.02 -6.67
CA SER A 36 12.43 12.71 -7.94
C SER A 36 11.15 13.56 -7.90
N LYS A 37 10.18 13.19 -7.06
CA LYS A 37 8.94 13.95 -6.79
C LYS A 37 9.08 14.89 -5.59
N GLY A 38 10.29 15.07 -5.05
CA GLY A 38 10.55 15.89 -3.87
C GLY A 38 10.21 15.23 -2.53
N GLU A 39 9.84 13.94 -2.54
CA GLU A 39 9.56 13.21 -1.31
C GLU A 39 10.85 12.87 -0.56
N ASN A 40 10.77 12.87 0.76
CA ASN A 40 11.83 12.36 1.63
C ASN A 40 11.21 11.79 2.91
N TYR A 41 11.99 11.03 3.66
CA TYR A 41 11.49 10.36 4.86
C TYR A 41 10.96 11.32 5.93
N LYS A 42 11.46 12.57 6.02
CA LYS A 42 10.98 13.56 6.99
C LYS A 42 9.57 14.03 6.66
N THR A 43 9.29 14.29 5.38
CA THR A 43 7.93 14.66 4.93
C THR A 43 6.94 13.53 5.18
N ILE A 44 7.34 12.28 4.90
CA ILE A 44 6.53 11.09 5.18
C ILE A 44 6.27 10.92 6.67
N MET A 45 7.30 11.02 7.51
CA MET A 45 7.16 10.94 8.97
C MET A 45 6.27 12.06 9.52
N GLY A 46 6.38 13.28 8.98
CA GLY A 46 5.48 14.39 9.33
C GLY A 46 4.02 14.03 9.10
N ALA A 47 3.68 13.51 7.91
CA ALA A 47 2.32 13.07 7.60
C ALA A 47 1.86 11.89 8.48
N ILE A 48 2.76 10.95 8.81
CA ILE A 48 2.46 9.85 9.75
C ILE A 48 2.08 10.38 11.13
N GLU A 49 2.80 11.39 11.63
CA GLU A 49 2.51 12.00 12.94
C GLU A 49 1.17 12.75 12.94
N GLU A 50 0.80 13.43 11.85
CA GLU A 50 -0.54 14.02 11.70
C GLU A 50 -1.65 12.95 11.81
N TYR A 51 -1.42 11.76 11.26
CA TYR A 51 -2.40 10.67 11.30
C TYR A 51 -2.40 9.86 12.59
N ARG A 52 -1.35 9.94 13.41
CA ARG A 52 -1.15 9.08 14.59
C ARG A 52 -2.39 9.02 15.49
N TYR A 53 -2.93 10.19 15.85
CA TYR A 53 -4.06 10.26 16.78
C TYR A 53 -5.32 9.56 16.23
N ILE A 54 -5.56 9.64 14.92
CA ILE A 54 -6.70 8.97 14.27
C ILE A 54 -6.47 7.46 14.28
N VAL A 55 -5.29 7.00 13.90
CA VAL A 55 -4.95 5.57 13.85
C VAL A 55 -4.99 4.94 15.23
N GLU A 56 -4.46 5.61 16.25
CA GLU A 56 -4.44 5.08 17.63
C GLU A 56 -5.85 4.98 18.23
N LYS A 57 -6.77 5.86 17.83
CA LYS A 57 -8.18 5.82 18.24
C LYS A 57 -9.07 4.88 17.43
N ALA A 58 -8.62 4.44 16.26
CA ALA A 58 -9.37 3.51 15.43
C ALA A 58 -9.46 2.12 16.08
N ASN A 59 -10.53 1.41 15.73
CA ASN A 59 -10.73 -0.02 16.00
C ASN A 59 -10.49 -0.84 14.72
N ILE A 60 -10.67 -2.16 14.80
CA ILE A 60 -10.39 -3.02 13.65
C ILE A 60 -11.48 -2.91 12.57
N GLU A 61 -12.70 -2.62 12.99
CA GLU A 61 -13.87 -2.43 12.14
C GLU A 61 -13.73 -1.18 11.24
N ASP A 62 -12.91 -0.21 11.67
CA ASP A 62 -12.55 0.97 10.88
C ASP A 62 -11.69 0.66 9.64
N ALA A 63 -11.24 -0.58 9.43
CA ALA A 63 -10.36 -0.96 8.33
C ALA A 63 -10.88 -0.59 6.92
N PHE A 64 -12.17 -0.33 6.74
CA PHE A 64 -12.76 0.10 5.46
C PHE A 64 -13.07 1.59 5.39
N GLU A 65 -12.97 2.31 6.51
CA GLU A 65 -13.25 3.75 6.59
C GLU A 65 -11.99 4.58 6.86
N ILE A 66 -10.94 3.95 7.40
CA ILE A 66 -9.74 4.63 7.83
C ILE A 66 -9.12 5.50 6.73
N PRO A 67 -8.94 5.08 5.46
CA PRO A 67 -8.28 5.96 4.49
C PRO A 67 -9.10 7.24 4.23
N TYR A 68 -10.43 7.19 4.32
CA TYR A 68 -11.29 8.36 4.20
C TYR A 68 -11.16 9.30 5.40
N LYS A 69 -11.02 8.76 6.61
CA LYS A 69 -10.80 9.55 7.84
C LYS A 69 -9.46 10.29 7.76
N LEU A 70 -8.42 9.63 7.24
CA LEU A 70 -7.09 10.22 7.07
C LEU A 70 -7.09 11.32 6.01
N GLU A 71 -7.60 11.04 4.80
CA GLU A 71 -7.64 12.03 3.70
C GLU A 71 -8.46 13.26 4.09
N LYS A 72 -9.58 13.09 4.80
CA LYS A 72 -10.40 14.22 5.27
C LYS A 72 -9.66 15.08 6.30
N TYR A 73 -8.82 14.49 7.14
CA TYR A 73 -8.14 15.20 8.22
C TYR A 73 -6.90 15.96 7.71
N PHE A 74 -6.05 15.28 6.96
CA PHE A 74 -4.83 15.84 6.40
C PHE A 74 -4.65 15.30 4.97
N PRO A 75 -5.17 15.99 3.94
CA PRO A 75 -5.29 15.47 2.58
C PRO A 75 -3.96 15.48 1.80
N ASN A 76 -3.93 14.81 0.64
CA ASN A 76 -2.82 14.80 -0.32
C ASN A 76 -1.55 14.05 0.14
N HIS A 77 -1.70 12.99 0.93
CA HIS A 77 -0.59 12.09 1.30
C HIS A 77 -0.89 10.63 0.94
N PRO A 78 -1.17 10.34 -0.35
CA PRO A 78 -1.69 9.05 -0.78
C PRO A 78 -0.78 7.88 -0.36
N LYS A 79 0.55 7.99 -0.48
CA LYS A 79 1.43 6.89 -0.08
C LYS A 79 1.35 6.53 1.40
N VAL A 80 1.18 7.53 2.26
CA VAL A 80 1.06 7.33 3.70
C VAL A 80 -0.29 6.71 4.02
N ILE A 81 -1.36 7.20 3.40
CA ILE A 81 -2.70 6.64 3.52
C ILE A 81 -2.71 5.19 3.04
N PHE A 82 -2.10 4.90 1.89
CA PHE A 82 -2.03 3.55 1.33
C PHE A 82 -1.31 2.57 2.26
N ALA A 83 -0.18 2.99 2.84
CA ALA A 83 0.55 2.13 3.77
C ALA A 83 -0.24 1.86 5.06
N ILE A 84 -0.97 2.85 5.57
CA ILE A 84 -1.85 2.67 6.74
C ILE A 84 -3.04 1.78 6.38
N ASP A 85 -3.70 2.00 5.24
CA ASP A 85 -4.81 1.21 4.74
C ASP A 85 -4.38 -0.26 4.54
N ALA A 86 -3.22 -0.49 3.91
CA ALA A 86 -2.61 -1.81 3.76
C ALA A 86 -2.41 -2.52 5.10
N ALA A 87 -1.85 -1.82 6.09
CA ALA A 87 -1.68 -2.36 7.43
C ALA A 87 -3.02 -2.70 8.09
N PHE A 88 -4.05 -1.85 7.94
CA PHE A 88 -5.39 -2.14 8.48
C PHE A 88 -6.03 -3.37 7.81
N LYS A 89 -5.95 -3.50 6.48
CA LYS A 89 -6.53 -4.64 5.76
C LYS A 89 -5.81 -5.95 6.10
N GLU A 90 -4.49 -5.92 6.22
CA GLU A 90 -3.71 -7.09 6.66
C GLU A 90 -4.06 -7.47 8.10
N LEU A 91 -4.15 -6.49 9.01
CA LEU A 91 -4.54 -6.73 10.40
C LEU A 91 -5.95 -7.34 10.45
N TYR A 92 -6.92 -6.77 9.73
CA TYR A 92 -8.30 -7.26 9.67
C TYR A 92 -8.36 -8.70 9.15
N SER A 93 -7.61 -8.99 8.09
CA SER A 93 -7.49 -10.34 7.52
C SER A 93 -7.02 -11.35 8.56
N LYS A 94 -5.98 -11.04 9.33
CA LYS A 94 -5.43 -11.91 10.37
C LYS A 94 -6.38 -12.06 11.55
N THR A 95 -6.96 -10.96 12.03
CA THR A 95 -7.85 -10.94 13.20
C THR A 95 -9.11 -11.77 12.98
N TYR A 96 -9.70 -11.73 11.78
CA TYR A 96 -10.90 -12.50 11.47
C TYR A 96 -10.64 -13.79 10.69
N ASN A 97 -9.36 -14.12 10.42
CA ASN A 97 -8.95 -15.25 9.58
C ASN A 97 -9.66 -15.26 8.21
N ILE A 98 -9.78 -14.08 7.60
CA ILE A 98 -10.38 -13.90 6.27
C ILE A 98 -9.25 -13.66 5.27
N PRO A 99 -9.06 -14.51 4.24
CA PRO A 99 -8.01 -14.31 3.24
C PRO A 99 -8.05 -12.92 2.58
N LEU A 100 -6.90 -12.25 2.45
CA LEU A 100 -6.80 -10.93 1.80
C LEU A 100 -7.41 -10.92 0.40
N VAL A 101 -7.24 -11.99 -0.38
CA VAL A 101 -7.83 -12.10 -1.73
C VAL A 101 -9.36 -11.97 -1.73
N LYS A 102 -10.05 -12.41 -0.65
CA LYS A 102 -11.50 -12.23 -0.51
C LYS A 102 -11.89 -10.80 -0.15
N LEU A 103 -11.00 -10.07 0.53
CA LEU A 103 -11.23 -8.69 0.94
C LEU A 103 -10.98 -7.74 -0.25
N ILE A 104 -9.81 -7.86 -0.87
CA ILE A 104 -9.26 -6.86 -1.78
C ILE A 104 -8.91 -7.39 -3.17
N GLY A 105 -9.03 -8.69 -3.41
CA GLY A 105 -8.67 -9.35 -4.68
C GLY A 105 -9.84 -10.01 -5.40
N GLN A 106 -9.50 -10.94 -6.30
CA GLN A 106 -10.39 -11.86 -7.00
C GLN A 106 -9.85 -13.29 -6.90
N GLU A 107 -10.72 -14.26 -6.64
CA GLU A 107 -10.33 -15.67 -6.42
C GLU A 107 -9.81 -16.36 -7.70
N ASN A 108 -10.04 -15.78 -8.88
CA ASN A 108 -9.57 -16.31 -10.16
C ASN A 108 -8.29 -15.59 -10.58
N ILE A 109 -7.14 -16.20 -10.28
CA ILE A 109 -5.82 -15.73 -10.67
C ILE A 109 -5.72 -15.83 -12.20
N GLN A 110 -5.60 -14.69 -12.89
CA GLN A 110 -5.12 -14.68 -14.26
C GLN A 110 -3.60 -14.92 -14.25
N GLU A 111 -3.12 -15.79 -15.13
CA GLU A 111 -1.68 -15.93 -15.39
C GLU A 111 -1.12 -14.56 -15.76
N CYS A 112 0.00 -14.17 -15.11
CA CYS A 112 0.68 -12.91 -15.40
C CYS A 112 1.05 -12.88 -16.89
N LYS A 113 0.37 -12.03 -17.66
CA LYS A 113 0.74 -11.73 -19.04
C LYS A 113 1.90 -10.75 -19.05
N GLU A 114 2.72 -10.80 -20.09
CA GLU A 114 3.81 -9.83 -20.27
C GLU A 114 3.26 -8.40 -20.14
N PRO A 115 3.99 -7.51 -19.43
CA PRO A 115 3.53 -6.15 -19.19
C PRO A 115 3.33 -5.43 -20.52
N LEU A 116 2.21 -4.72 -20.65
CA LEU A 116 2.05 -3.79 -21.76
C LEU A 116 2.95 -2.58 -21.48
N GLU A 117 3.56 -2.00 -22.52
CA GLU A 117 4.31 -0.73 -22.40
C GLU A 117 3.40 0.45 -21.97
N GLN A 118 2.09 0.24 -21.93
CA GLN A 118 1.09 1.28 -21.69
C GLN A 118 0.54 1.19 -20.26
N GLU A 119 0.48 2.37 -19.63
CA GLU A 119 -0.12 2.72 -18.33
C GLU A 119 0.18 1.77 -17.16
N LYS A 120 1.19 2.13 -16.35
CA LYS A 120 1.56 1.44 -15.11
C LYS A 120 0.80 2.02 -13.93
N VAL A 121 0.21 1.15 -13.12
CA VAL A 121 -0.48 1.51 -11.87
C VAL A 121 0.44 1.22 -10.69
N PHE A 122 0.91 2.29 -10.05
CA PHE A 122 1.58 2.24 -8.76
C PHE A 122 0.53 2.46 -7.67
N PRO A 123 0.13 1.40 -6.93
CA PRO A 123 -1.07 1.44 -6.10
C PRO A 123 -1.05 2.53 -5.02
N GLU A 124 0.12 2.84 -4.48
CA GLU A 124 0.26 3.86 -3.45
C GLU A 124 0.07 5.30 -3.93
N GLU A 125 0.11 5.55 -5.25
CA GLU A 125 -0.15 6.89 -5.80
C GLU A 125 -1.64 7.26 -5.70
N TYR A 126 -2.51 6.26 -5.55
CA TYR A 126 -3.95 6.44 -5.42
C TYR A 126 -4.41 6.52 -3.96
N GLY A 127 -3.59 6.08 -3.01
CA GLY A 127 -3.86 6.16 -1.58
C GLY A 127 -4.83 5.15 -0.99
N PHE A 128 -5.85 4.73 -1.74
CA PHE A 128 -6.96 3.92 -1.22
C PHE A 128 -6.95 2.54 -1.87
N ILE A 129 -6.82 1.47 -1.08
CA ILE A 129 -6.83 0.10 -1.60
C ILE A 129 -8.16 -0.20 -2.32
N ASP A 130 -9.28 0.27 -1.76
CA ASP A 130 -10.60 0.04 -2.33
C ASP A 130 -10.80 0.77 -3.68
N ILE A 131 -10.09 1.90 -3.92
CA ILE A 131 -10.03 2.55 -5.24
C ILE A 131 -9.17 1.73 -6.20
N VAL A 132 -7.95 1.36 -5.77
CA VAL A 132 -7.02 0.58 -6.60
C VAL A 132 -7.63 -0.75 -7.04
N LYS A 133 -8.43 -1.39 -6.19
CA LYS A 133 -9.17 -2.62 -6.49
C LYS A 133 -10.09 -2.49 -7.71
N VAL A 134 -10.68 -1.32 -7.94
CA VAL A 134 -11.70 -1.11 -8.99
C VAL A 134 -11.20 -0.37 -10.23
N LEU A 135 -10.01 0.25 -10.18
CA LEU A 135 -9.39 0.93 -11.33
C LEU A 135 -9.48 0.16 -12.66
N PRO A 136 -9.11 -1.13 -12.75
CA PRO A 136 -9.11 -1.84 -14.02
C PRO A 136 -10.52 -2.10 -14.57
N LYS A 137 -11.58 -1.93 -13.77
CA LYS A 137 -12.96 -2.14 -14.22
C LYS A 137 -13.66 -0.85 -14.66
N VAL A 138 -13.16 0.30 -14.20
CA VAL A 138 -13.88 1.58 -14.32
C VAL A 138 -13.11 2.57 -15.18
N TYR A 139 -11.78 2.52 -15.14
CA TYR A 139 -10.95 3.56 -15.74
C TYR A 139 -9.86 2.99 -16.66
N LEU A 140 -9.24 1.87 -16.29
CA LEU A 140 -7.96 1.42 -16.87
C LEU A 140 -7.95 -0.07 -17.26
N GLU A 141 -8.85 -0.49 -18.17
CA GLU A 141 -9.09 -1.90 -18.54
C GLU A 141 -7.84 -2.69 -19.00
N ASP A 142 -6.79 -2.03 -19.48
CA ASP A 142 -5.53 -2.67 -19.92
C ASP A 142 -4.29 -2.06 -19.22
N SER A 143 -4.42 -1.66 -17.96
CA SER A 143 -3.27 -1.20 -17.16
C SER A 143 -2.43 -2.35 -16.57
N THR A 144 -1.14 -2.06 -16.36
CA THR A 144 -0.20 -2.97 -15.70
C THR A 144 -0.06 -2.61 -14.22
N PHE A 145 -0.48 -3.50 -13.32
CA PHE A 145 -0.28 -3.32 -11.89
C PHE A 145 1.18 -3.54 -11.52
N VAL A 146 1.78 -2.59 -10.82
CA VAL A 146 3.15 -2.72 -10.33
C VAL A 146 3.15 -3.32 -8.93
N LEU A 147 3.56 -4.59 -8.83
CA LEU A 147 3.81 -5.26 -7.58
C LEU A 147 5.23 -4.95 -7.12
N THR A 148 5.35 -3.99 -6.19
CA THR A 148 6.63 -3.62 -5.60
C THR A 148 7.10 -4.69 -4.62
N LYS A 149 8.33 -5.18 -4.81
CA LYS A 149 9.04 -6.01 -3.82
C LYS A 149 9.86 -5.10 -2.90
N TYR A 150 9.38 -4.94 -1.66
CA TYR A 150 10.10 -4.23 -0.60
C TYR A 150 11.25 -5.08 -0.02
N PRO A 151 12.26 -4.47 0.64
CA PRO A 151 13.48 -5.16 1.07
C PRO A 151 13.25 -6.39 1.96
N GLU A 152 12.31 -6.32 2.90
CA GLU A 152 12.00 -7.42 3.84
C GLU A 152 10.65 -8.10 3.49
N GLY A 153 10.10 -7.84 2.30
CA GLY A 153 8.82 -8.39 1.86
C GLY A 153 7.59 -7.67 2.43
N GLU A 154 7.77 -6.44 2.91
CA GLU A 154 6.69 -5.61 3.44
C GLU A 154 5.55 -5.47 2.41
N MET A 155 4.30 -5.56 2.90
CA MET A 155 3.07 -5.50 2.10
C MET A 155 2.93 -6.57 1.00
N PHE A 156 3.81 -7.57 0.90
CA PHE A 156 3.77 -8.54 -0.20
C PHE A 156 2.41 -9.23 -0.34
N GLU A 157 1.81 -9.70 0.75
CA GLU A 157 0.51 -10.37 0.71
C GLU A 157 -0.65 -9.43 0.33
N VAL A 158 -0.58 -8.16 0.75
CA VAL A 158 -1.56 -7.13 0.36
C VAL A 158 -1.46 -6.85 -1.14
N LEU A 159 -0.25 -6.58 -1.63
CA LEU A 159 -0.01 -6.26 -3.05
C LEU A 159 -0.33 -7.45 -3.96
N LYS A 160 0.03 -8.66 -3.55
CA LYS A 160 -0.30 -9.91 -4.24
C LYS A 160 -1.81 -10.13 -4.32
N ALA A 161 -2.55 -9.87 -3.24
CA ALA A 161 -4.00 -9.96 -3.26
C ALA A 161 -4.59 -8.89 -4.20
N LEU A 162 -4.09 -7.66 -4.13
CA LEU A 162 -4.59 -6.55 -4.94
C LEU A 162 -4.33 -6.74 -6.44
N SER A 163 -3.17 -7.29 -6.80
CA SER A 163 -2.77 -7.54 -8.19
C SER A 163 -3.69 -8.52 -8.92
N THR A 164 -4.42 -9.38 -8.19
CA THR A 164 -5.41 -10.30 -8.79
C THR A 164 -6.59 -9.59 -9.45
N ASN A 165 -6.78 -8.28 -9.22
CA ASN A 165 -7.78 -7.50 -9.94
C ASN A 165 -7.34 -7.08 -11.35
N TYR A 166 -6.05 -7.27 -11.67
CA TYR A 166 -5.44 -6.77 -12.89
C TYR A 166 -5.04 -7.92 -13.81
N LYS A 167 -5.13 -7.65 -15.11
CA LYS A 167 -4.79 -8.59 -16.18
C LYS A 167 -3.29 -8.67 -16.44
N TYR A 168 -2.59 -7.56 -16.26
CA TYR A 168 -1.15 -7.44 -16.43
C TYR A 168 -0.53 -7.05 -15.09
N VAL A 169 0.53 -7.76 -14.70
CA VAL A 169 1.25 -7.51 -13.45
C VAL A 169 2.73 -7.47 -13.76
N GLU A 170 3.38 -6.38 -13.39
CA GLU A 170 4.83 -6.24 -13.44
C GLU A 170 5.37 -6.30 -12.01
N VAL A 171 6.33 -7.20 -11.79
CA VAL A 171 6.99 -7.33 -10.49
C VAL A 171 8.28 -6.54 -10.54
N LEU A 172 8.32 -5.40 -9.87
CA LEU A 172 9.51 -4.57 -9.77
C LEU A 172 10.12 -4.69 -8.38
N SER A 173 11.45 -4.81 -8.31
CA SER A 173 12.11 -4.48 -7.06
C SER A 173 11.95 -2.99 -6.80
N TYR A 174 12.06 -2.58 -5.54
CA TYR A 174 12.11 -1.16 -5.20
C TYR A 174 13.18 -0.40 -6.01
N LYS A 175 14.29 -1.03 -6.43
CA LYS A 175 15.35 -0.38 -7.23
C LYS A 175 14.86 -0.03 -8.62
N ASP A 176 14.21 -0.98 -9.26
CA ASP A 176 13.82 -0.90 -10.67
C ASP A 176 12.73 0.16 -10.90
N ARG A 177 12.00 0.55 -9.84
CA ARG A 177 11.03 1.65 -9.88
C ARG A 177 11.64 3.01 -10.17
N PHE A 178 12.88 3.24 -9.74
CA PHE A 178 13.53 4.55 -9.89
C PHE A 178 14.42 4.65 -11.13
N VAL A 179 14.74 3.52 -11.76
CA VAL A 179 15.64 3.48 -12.94
C VAL A 179 14.93 3.89 -14.23
N ASN A 180 13.60 3.80 -14.28
CA ASN A 180 12.79 4.11 -15.47
C ASN A 180 12.18 5.52 -15.49
N ILE A 181 12.66 6.44 -14.63
CA ILE A 181 12.25 7.85 -14.62
C ILE A 181 13.46 8.69 -15.05
N ILE A 182 13.77 8.68 -16.35
CA ILE A 182 14.72 9.61 -17.00
C ILE A 182 14.09 10.10 -18.29
#